data_AF-A0AAP9NKF9-F1
#
_entry.id   AF-A0AAP9NKF9-F1
#
_cell.length_a   1.000
_cell.length_b   1.000
_cell.length_c   1.000
_cell.angle_alpha   90.00
_cell.angle_beta   90.00
_cell.angle_gamma   90.00
#
_symmetry.space_group_name_H-M   'P 1'
#
loop_
_entity.id
_entity.type
_entity.pdbx_description
1 polymer ?
#
loop_
_entity_poly.entity_id
_entity_poly.type
_entity_poly.pdbx_seq_one_letter_code
_entity_poly.pdbx_strand_id
1 'polypeptide(L)'
;MQNAAQPISRNTIQGGFTLIELMIVVAIIGVLASIAVPQYQNYVGRAQAAEAFTATAGLRTDIGLYFSENGNFVGYKTINSTPSYISNTANQIGGQYISGVTLNGQASGGFTVAFDNGVHSGSSMVIQPLISNETTNDAVATASTSGGQITGWRCSSTTIDDTFLPSACRP
;
A
#
# COMPACT_ATOMS: atom_id res chain seq x y z
N MET A 1 30.55 16.61 73.86
CA MET A 1 30.77 17.01 72.45
C MET A 1 29.53 16.60 71.66
N GLN A 2 28.53 17.49 71.52
CA GLN A 2 27.31 17.21 70.75
C GLN A 2 27.38 18.01 69.45
N ASN A 3 27.65 17.34 68.34
CA ASN A 3 27.58 17.91 66.99
C ASN A 3 26.11 17.88 66.55
N ALA A 4 25.43 19.02 66.62
CA ALA A 4 24.09 19.17 66.08
C ALA A 4 24.18 19.45 64.58
N ALA A 5 23.81 18.46 63.75
CA ALA A 5 23.58 18.67 62.33
C ALA A 5 22.30 19.52 62.16
N GLN A 6 22.39 20.66 61.47
CA GLN A 6 21.23 21.50 61.18
C GLN A 6 20.44 20.97 59.97
N PRO A 7 19.10 20.99 59.99
CA PRO A 7 18.28 20.53 58.87
C PRO A 7 18.31 21.55 57.72
N ILE A 8 18.64 21.08 56.52
CA ILE A 8 18.55 21.87 55.28
C ILE A 8 17.06 22.01 54.92
N SER A 9 16.49 23.19 55.14
CA SER A 9 15.14 23.53 54.69
C SER A 9 15.12 23.69 53.17
N ARG A 10 14.58 22.70 52.45
CA ARG A 10 14.29 22.81 51.02
C ARG A 10 12.99 23.57 50.82
N ASN A 11 13.10 24.86 50.49
CA ASN A 11 11.95 25.66 50.08
C ASN A 11 11.63 25.36 48.60
N THR A 12 10.86 24.29 48.36
CA THR A 12 10.39 23.98 47.00
C THR A 12 9.14 24.80 46.73
N ILE A 13 9.26 25.83 45.89
CA ILE A 13 8.13 26.53 45.30
C ILE A 13 7.42 25.52 44.38
N GLN A 14 6.42 24.82 44.88
CA GLN A 14 5.55 23.98 44.06
C GLN A 14 4.59 24.91 43.30
N GLY A 15 5.00 25.36 42.13
CA GLY A 15 4.12 25.98 41.15
C GLY A 15 3.26 24.90 40.51
N GLY A 16 1.99 24.83 40.89
CA GLY A 16 1.01 23.97 40.23
C GLY A 16 0.57 24.56 38.88
N PHE A 17 0.32 23.70 37.90
CA PHE A 17 -0.27 24.07 36.61
C PHE A 17 -1.71 24.56 36.84
N THR A 18 -2.10 25.67 36.24
CA THR A 18 -3.47 26.17 36.38
C THR A 18 -4.43 25.39 35.49
N LEU A 19 -5.68 25.24 35.93
CA LEU A 19 -6.73 24.56 35.16
C LEU A 19 -7.00 25.31 33.84
N ILE A 20 -6.85 26.64 33.83
CA ILE A 20 -7.01 27.46 32.64
C ILE A 20 -5.88 27.27 31.63
N GLU A 21 -4.62 27.11 32.07
CA GLU A 21 -3.50 26.79 31.16
C GLU A 21 -3.74 25.44 30.49
N LEU A 22 -4.20 24.44 31.25
CA LEU A 22 -4.49 23.12 30.71
C LEU A 22 -5.64 23.18 29.69
N MET A 23 -6.71 23.92 29.96
CA MET A 23 -7.85 24.07 29.04
C MET A 23 -7.45 24.71 27.71
N ILE A 24 -6.59 25.74 27.73
CA ILE A 24 -6.12 26.39 26.50
C ILE A 24 -5.24 25.42 25.69
N VAL A 25 -4.35 24.67 26.36
CA VAL A 25 -3.49 23.68 25.69
C VAL A 25 -4.33 22.60 25.00
N VAL A 26 -5.35 22.07 25.69
CA VAL A 26 -6.24 21.06 25.10
C VAL A 26 -7.04 21.64 23.93
N ALA A 27 -7.49 22.88 24.01
CA ALA A 27 -8.20 23.54 22.92
C ALA A 27 -7.31 23.68 21.66
N ILE A 28 -6.05 24.09 21.82
CA ILE A 28 -5.10 24.21 20.70
C ILE A 28 -4.78 22.83 20.10
N ILE A 29 -4.49 21.82 20.94
CA ILE A 29 -4.23 20.45 20.48
C ILE A 29 -5.44 19.90 19.73
N GLY A 30 -6.67 20.18 20.19
CA GLY A 30 -7.90 19.77 19.51
C GLY A 30 -7.99 20.31 18.07
N VAL A 31 -7.69 21.60 17.87
CA VAL A 31 -7.69 22.22 16.53
C VAL A 31 -6.62 21.57 15.64
N LEU A 32 -5.39 21.42 16.15
CA LEU A 32 -4.29 20.83 15.39
C LEU A 32 -4.57 19.37 15.02
N ALA A 33 -5.12 18.58 15.96
CA ALA A 33 -5.46 17.17 15.74
C ALA A 33 -6.53 17.00 14.65
N SER A 34 -7.51 17.92 14.57
CA SER A 34 -8.57 17.84 13.55
C SER A 34 -8.03 17.93 12.11
N ILE A 35 -6.89 18.60 11.91
CA ILE A 35 -6.21 18.73 10.60
C ILE A 35 -5.14 17.65 10.44
N ALA A 36 -4.37 17.38 11.49
CA ALA A 36 -3.23 16.47 11.44
C ALA A 36 -3.64 15.01 11.27
N VAL A 37 -4.70 14.55 11.94
CA VAL A 37 -5.16 13.16 11.86
C VAL A 37 -5.57 12.74 10.44
N PRO A 38 -6.45 13.47 9.71
CA PRO A 38 -6.82 13.08 8.35
C PRO A 38 -5.61 13.18 7.39
N GLN A 39 -4.71 14.15 7.57
CA GLN A 39 -3.49 14.24 6.77
C GLN A 39 -2.55 13.05 7.01
N TYR A 40 -2.38 12.64 8.26
CA TYR A 40 -1.58 11.48 8.61
C TYR A 40 -2.18 10.19 8.05
N GLN A 41 -3.49 10.01 8.15
CA GLN A 41 -4.20 8.88 7.52
C GLN A 41 -3.98 8.86 6.02
N ASN A 42 -3.98 10.02 5.36
CA ASN A 42 -3.72 10.09 3.92
C ASN A 42 -2.30 9.66 3.55
N TYR A 43 -1.30 10.06 4.35
CA TYR A 43 0.09 9.64 4.17
C TYR A 43 0.22 8.12 4.37
N VAL A 44 -0.39 7.58 5.43
CA VAL A 44 -0.39 6.15 5.72
C VAL A 44 -1.09 5.37 4.61
N GLY A 45 -2.23 5.83 4.08
CA GLY A 45 -2.91 5.17 2.95
C GLY A 45 -2.02 5.04 1.71
N ARG A 46 -1.32 6.11 1.33
CA ARG A 46 -0.34 6.07 0.21
C ARG A 46 0.79 5.07 0.48
N ALA A 47 1.29 5.02 1.70
CA ALA A 47 2.33 4.08 2.09
C ALA A 47 1.84 2.62 2.01
N GLN A 48 0.60 2.35 2.42
CA GLN A 48 -0.03 1.03 2.33
C GLN A 48 -0.15 0.57 0.87
N ALA A 49 -0.62 1.45 -0.02
CA ALA A 49 -0.70 1.13 -1.45
C ALA A 49 0.69 0.92 -2.08
N ALA A 50 1.70 1.68 -1.65
CA ALA A 50 3.08 1.52 -2.10
C ALA A 50 3.71 0.20 -1.63
N GLU A 51 3.40 -0.27 -0.41
CA GLU A 51 3.77 -1.60 0.07
C GLU A 51 3.21 -2.68 -0.86
N ALA A 52 1.92 -2.63 -1.16
CA ALA A 52 1.27 -3.61 -2.06
C ALA A 52 1.96 -3.67 -3.43
N PHE A 53 2.33 -2.53 -4.00
CA PHE A 53 3.05 -2.48 -5.27
C PHE A 53 4.47 -3.04 -5.16
N THR A 54 5.16 -2.79 -4.06
CA THR A 54 6.53 -3.27 -3.82
C THR A 54 6.55 -4.77 -3.53
N ALA A 55 5.64 -5.26 -2.70
CA ALA A 55 5.50 -6.67 -2.35
C ALA A 55 5.22 -7.56 -3.58
N THR A 56 4.59 -7.00 -4.60
CA THR A 56 4.24 -7.70 -5.85
C THR A 56 5.31 -7.60 -6.94
N ALA A 57 6.48 -7.01 -6.66
CA ALA A 57 7.56 -6.85 -7.66
C ALA A 57 8.05 -8.19 -8.24
N GLY A 58 8.19 -9.22 -7.40
CA GLY A 58 8.56 -10.57 -7.85
C GLY A 58 7.52 -11.16 -8.79
N LEU A 59 6.24 -11.11 -8.41
CA LEU A 59 5.14 -11.59 -9.23
C LEU A 59 5.06 -10.88 -10.60
N ARG A 60 5.27 -9.56 -10.62
CA ARG A 60 5.33 -8.79 -11.86
C ARG A 60 6.48 -9.23 -12.76
N THR A 61 7.62 -9.58 -12.18
CA THR A 61 8.77 -10.12 -12.90
C THR A 61 8.45 -11.47 -13.52
N ASP A 62 7.84 -12.38 -12.74
CA ASP A 62 7.44 -13.70 -13.21
C ASP A 62 6.42 -13.64 -14.37
N ILE A 63 5.41 -12.77 -14.24
CA ILE A 63 4.42 -12.52 -15.30
C ILE A 63 5.11 -11.94 -16.54
N GLY A 64 6.07 -11.04 -16.36
CA GLY A 64 6.81 -10.42 -17.46
C GLY A 64 7.69 -11.41 -18.20
N LEU A 65 8.36 -12.31 -17.48
CA LEU A 65 9.14 -13.40 -18.06
C LEU A 65 8.23 -14.31 -18.91
N TYR A 66 7.10 -14.75 -18.35
CA TYR A 66 6.14 -15.58 -19.08
C TYR A 66 5.68 -14.92 -20.39
N PHE A 67 5.31 -13.65 -20.32
CA PHE A 67 4.87 -12.90 -21.50
C PHE A 67 5.99 -12.76 -22.53
N SER A 68 7.23 -12.56 -22.10
CA SER A 68 8.39 -12.49 -23.00
C SER A 68 8.67 -13.81 -23.72
N GLU A 69 8.41 -14.95 -23.07
CA GLU A 69 8.63 -16.28 -23.65
C GLU A 69 7.50 -16.71 -24.60
N ASN A 70 6.25 -16.36 -24.26
CA ASN A 70 5.06 -16.89 -24.95
C ASN A 70 4.36 -15.85 -25.83
N GLY A 71 4.67 -14.57 -25.66
CA GLY A 71 4.03 -13.46 -26.37
C GLY A 71 2.55 -13.27 -26.00
N ASN A 72 2.05 -13.90 -24.95
CA ASN A 72 0.68 -13.76 -24.45
C ASN A 72 0.64 -13.92 -22.93
N PHE A 73 -0.50 -13.60 -22.32
CA PHE A 73 -0.71 -13.81 -20.89
C PHE A 73 -1.54 -15.07 -20.64
N VAL A 74 -1.28 -15.73 -19.51
CA VAL A 74 -2.15 -16.82 -19.04
C VAL A 74 -3.43 -16.26 -18.43
N GLY A 75 -4.55 -16.92 -18.74
CA GLY A 75 -5.82 -16.71 -18.04
C GLY A 75 -5.94 -17.65 -16.86
N TYR A 76 -6.26 -17.10 -15.69
CA TYR A 76 -6.25 -17.85 -14.42
C TYR A 76 -7.61 -18.50 -14.09
N LYS A 77 -8.54 -18.63 -15.07
CA LYS A 77 -9.92 -19.11 -14.84
C LYS A 77 -10.04 -20.61 -14.54
N THR A 78 -9.00 -21.39 -14.82
CA THR A 78 -8.89 -22.81 -14.49
C THR A 78 -7.44 -23.12 -14.15
N ILE A 79 -7.20 -23.74 -12.99
CA ILE A 79 -5.91 -23.93 -12.29
C ILE A 79 -4.88 -24.77 -13.09
N ASN A 80 -5.18 -25.14 -14.35
CA ASN A 80 -4.37 -26.02 -15.18
C ASN A 80 -3.62 -25.30 -16.33
N SER A 81 -3.70 -23.97 -16.43
CA SER A 81 -3.05 -23.20 -17.50
C SER A 81 -2.01 -22.21 -16.99
N THR A 82 -1.83 -22.11 -15.67
CA THR A 82 -0.95 -21.12 -15.05
C THR A 82 0.36 -21.80 -14.67
N PRO A 83 1.53 -21.26 -15.06
CA PRO A 83 2.79 -21.79 -14.61
C PRO A 83 2.83 -21.82 -13.08
N SER A 84 3.22 -22.96 -12.52
CA SER A 84 3.19 -23.18 -11.07
C SER A 84 3.99 -22.10 -10.31
N TYR A 85 5.06 -21.57 -10.90
CA TYR A 85 5.84 -20.51 -10.27
C TYR A 85 5.05 -19.22 -10.05
N ILE A 86 4.23 -18.76 -11.01
CA ILE A 86 3.41 -17.54 -10.87
C ILE A 86 2.39 -17.72 -9.74
N SER A 87 1.71 -18.86 -9.71
CA SER A 87 0.74 -19.18 -8.65
C SER A 87 1.39 -19.30 -7.28
N ASN A 88 2.58 -19.92 -7.19
CA ASN A 88 3.32 -20.05 -5.94
C ASN A 88 3.77 -18.68 -5.42
N THR A 89 4.34 -17.83 -6.29
CA THR A 89 4.73 -16.45 -5.94
C THR A 89 3.53 -15.66 -5.45
N ALA A 90 2.38 -15.73 -6.15
CA ALA A 90 1.16 -15.04 -5.74
C ALA A 90 0.65 -15.49 -4.35
N ASN A 91 0.66 -16.80 -4.09
CA ASN A 91 0.22 -17.38 -2.82
C ASN A 91 1.15 -17.07 -1.63
N GLN A 92 2.38 -16.64 -1.89
CA GLN A 92 3.36 -16.28 -0.86
C GLN A 92 3.38 -14.78 -0.55
N ILE A 93 2.68 -13.96 -1.34
CA ILE A 93 2.63 -12.52 -1.09
C ILE A 93 1.66 -12.25 0.06
N GLY A 94 2.18 -11.62 1.10
CA GLY A 94 1.46 -11.08 2.24
C GLY A 94 2.29 -9.97 2.87
N GLY A 95 1.69 -9.18 3.74
CA GLY A 95 2.38 -8.04 4.36
C GLY A 95 1.65 -7.52 5.58
N GLN A 96 2.00 -6.31 6.02
CA GLN A 96 1.39 -5.71 7.20
C GLN A 96 -0.05 -5.27 6.92
N TYR A 97 -0.33 -4.86 5.68
CA TYR A 97 -1.63 -4.35 5.27
C TYR A 97 -2.28 -5.15 4.14
N ILE A 98 -1.56 -6.12 3.57
CA ILE A 98 -2.04 -6.95 2.47
C ILE A 98 -2.24 -8.39 2.96
N SER A 99 -3.41 -8.96 2.69
CA SER A 99 -3.75 -10.34 3.05
C SER A 99 -3.35 -11.35 2.00
N GLY A 100 -3.17 -10.91 0.76
CA GLY A 100 -2.84 -11.79 -0.34
C GLY A 100 -3.01 -11.18 -1.72
N VAL A 101 -2.66 -11.98 -2.72
CA VAL A 101 -2.84 -11.65 -4.14
C VAL A 101 -3.69 -12.73 -4.80
N THR A 102 -4.70 -12.28 -5.54
CA THR A 102 -5.54 -13.13 -6.37
C THR A 102 -5.26 -12.81 -7.84
N LEU A 103 -4.83 -13.81 -8.61
CA LEU A 103 -4.60 -13.67 -10.04
C LEU A 103 -5.95 -13.51 -10.75
N ASN A 104 -6.08 -12.54 -11.66
CA ASN A 104 -7.37 -12.28 -12.31
C ASN A 104 -7.67 -13.40 -13.30
N GLY A 105 -8.85 -14.03 -13.27
CA GLY A 105 -9.15 -15.19 -14.14
C GLY A 105 -9.02 -14.96 -15.68
N GLN A 106 -8.84 -13.72 -16.12
CA GLN A 106 -8.69 -13.36 -17.53
C GLN A 106 -7.24 -13.45 -17.98
N ALA A 107 -7.01 -13.74 -19.27
CA ALA A 107 -5.68 -13.80 -19.88
C ALA A 107 -5.06 -12.40 -20.09
N SER A 108 -5.08 -11.56 -19.06
CA SER A 108 -4.63 -10.16 -19.11
C SER A 108 -3.34 -9.91 -18.32
N GLY A 109 -2.81 -10.92 -17.62
CA GLY A 109 -1.63 -10.76 -16.76
C GLY A 109 -1.86 -9.89 -15.52
N GLY A 110 -3.10 -9.43 -15.30
CA GLY A 110 -3.45 -8.63 -14.13
C GLY A 110 -3.73 -9.49 -12.91
N PHE A 111 -3.57 -8.88 -11.75
CA PHE A 111 -3.86 -9.50 -10.46
C PHE A 111 -4.40 -8.46 -9.46
N THR A 112 -5.08 -8.94 -8.44
CA THR A 112 -5.72 -8.14 -7.41
C THR A 112 -5.02 -8.34 -6.08
N VAL A 113 -4.60 -7.26 -5.44
CA VAL A 113 -4.05 -7.24 -4.08
C VAL A 113 -5.18 -6.87 -3.13
N ALA A 114 -5.41 -7.68 -2.10
CA ALA A 114 -6.42 -7.43 -1.08
C ALA A 114 -5.78 -6.81 0.16
N PHE A 115 -6.43 -5.78 0.73
CA PHE A 115 -6.03 -5.14 1.98
C PHE A 115 -6.94 -5.58 3.11
N ASP A 116 -6.36 -6.00 4.24
CA ASP A 116 -7.10 -6.47 5.41
C ASP A 116 -6.91 -5.58 6.65
N ASN A 117 -5.96 -4.66 6.62
CA ASN A 117 -5.63 -3.79 7.75
C ASN A 117 -5.37 -2.35 7.31
N GLY A 118 -5.39 -1.41 8.26
CA GLY A 118 -5.07 -0.01 8.02
C GLY A 118 -6.20 0.79 7.38
N VAL A 119 -5.84 1.85 6.66
CA VAL A 119 -6.77 2.83 6.06
C VAL A 119 -7.54 2.19 4.89
N HIS A 120 -6.94 1.20 4.23
CA HIS A 120 -7.53 0.49 3.10
C HIS A 120 -8.12 -0.89 3.47
N SER A 121 -8.29 -1.22 4.75
CA SER A 121 -8.87 -2.51 5.18
C SER A 121 -10.20 -2.78 4.47
N GLY A 122 -10.35 -3.99 3.91
CA GLY A 122 -11.52 -4.42 3.12
C GLY A 122 -11.55 -3.91 1.67
N SER A 123 -10.56 -3.13 1.26
CA SER A 123 -10.42 -2.62 -0.11
C SER A 123 -9.46 -3.49 -0.93
N SER A 124 -9.39 -3.25 -2.24
CA SER A 124 -8.46 -3.95 -3.12
C SER A 124 -7.87 -3.03 -4.18
N MET A 125 -6.69 -3.38 -4.66
CA MET A 125 -6.00 -2.71 -5.77
C MET A 125 -5.71 -3.73 -6.86
N VAL A 126 -6.07 -3.41 -8.10
CA VAL A 126 -5.77 -4.22 -9.28
C VAL A 126 -4.51 -3.67 -9.92
N ILE A 127 -3.54 -4.54 -10.20
CA ILE A 127 -2.33 -4.21 -10.96
C ILE A 127 -2.40 -4.95 -12.30
N GLN A 128 -2.25 -4.21 -13.40
CA GLN A 128 -2.34 -4.72 -14.77
C GLN A 128 -1.10 -4.27 -15.58
N PRO A 129 -0.57 -5.12 -16.47
CA PRO A 129 0.54 -4.72 -17.32
C PRO A 129 0.08 -3.72 -18.39
N LEU A 130 0.96 -2.78 -18.71
CA LEU A 130 0.86 -1.90 -19.86
C LEU A 130 1.70 -2.50 -20.99
N ILE A 131 1.12 -2.60 -22.18
CA ILE A 131 1.74 -3.18 -23.36
C ILE A 131 1.88 -2.12 -24.45
N SER A 132 3.05 -2.09 -25.07
CA SER A 132 3.29 -1.36 -26.31
C SER A 132 3.61 -2.32 -27.45
N ASN A 133 3.02 -2.06 -28.62
CA ASN A 133 3.26 -2.77 -29.87
C ASN A 133 3.13 -1.78 -31.04
N GLU A 134 3.17 -2.24 -32.29
CA GLU A 134 3.12 -1.34 -33.46
C GLU A 134 1.80 -0.54 -33.61
N THR A 135 0.74 -0.96 -32.92
CA THR A 135 -0.61 -0.37 -33.00
C THR A 135 -1.09 0.27 -31.70
N THR A 136 -0.45 -0.01 -30.57
CA THR A 136 -0.84 0.48 -29.25
C THR A 136 0.36 1.02 -28.48
N ASN A 137 0.21 2.19 -27.85
CA ASN A 137 1.19 2.76 -26.94
C ASN A 137 0.67 2.70 -25.51
N ASP A 138 1.37 1.96 -24.64
CA ASP A 138 1.11 1.79 -23.21
C ASP A 138 -0.37 1.49 -22.88
N ALA A 139 -0.95 0.55 -23.63
CA ALA A 139 -2.32 0.11 -23.43
C ALA A 139 -2.39 -0.93 -22.31
N VAL A 140 -3.44 -0.87 -21.50
CA VAL A 140 -3.70 -1.90 -20.48
C VAL A 140 -3.94 -3.25 -21.17
N ALA A 141 -3.21 -4.27 -20.75
CA ALA A 141 -3.39 -5.61 -21.27
C ALA A 141 -4.80 -6.15 -21.02
N THR A 142 -5.33 -6.84 -22.00
CA THR A 142 -6.63 -7.50 -21.97
C THR A 142 -6.46 -8.98 -22.31
N ALA A 143 -7.55 -9.76 -22.20
CA ALA A 143 -7.55 -11.18 -22.54
C ALA A 143 -7.12 -11.50 -23.99
N SER A 144 -7.14 -10.50 -24.88
CA SER A 144 -6.77 -10.64 -26.29
C SER A 144 -5.37 -10.10 -26.60
N THR A 145 -4.63 -9.65 -25.58
CA THR A 145 -3.31 -9.08 -25.80
C THR A 145 -2.30 -10.16 -26.19
N SER A 146 -1.67 -9.98 -27.35
CA SER A 146 -0.63 -10.86 -27.87
C SER A 146 0.42 -10.02 -28.59
N GLY A 147 1.68 -10.40 -28.45
CA GLY A 147 2.84 -9.66 -28.95
C GLY A 147 3.04 -8.30 -28.27
N GLY A 148 4.16 -7.66 -28.59
CA GLY A 148 4.57 -6.40 -27.96
C GLY A 148 5.47 -6.60 -26.74
N GLN A 149 5.62 -5.54 -25.96
CA GLN A 149 6.48 -5.50 -24.77
C GLN A 149 5.71 -4.90 -23.60
N ILE A 150 5.99 -5.41 -22.40
CA ILE A 150 5.53 -4.77 -21.16
C ILE A 150 6.38 -3.53 -20.93
N THR A 151 5.73 -2.37 -20.96
CA THR A 151 6.37 -1.06 -20.75
C THR A 151 6.16 -0.52 -19.35
N GLY A 152 5.17 -1.04 -18.64
CA GLY A 152 4.86 -0.59 -17.29
C GLY A 152 3.72 -1.38 -16.66
N TRP A 153 3.21 -0.85 -15.56
CA TRP A 153 2.11 -1.42 -14.81
C TRP A 153 1.14 -0.30 -14.44
N ARG A 154 -0.16 -0.55 -14.61
CA ARG A 154 -1.23 0.33 -14.16
C ARG A 154 -1.92 -0.27 -12.96
N CYS A 155 -2.10 0.54 -11.94
CA CYS A 155 -2.89 0.29 -10.75
C CYS A 155 -4.27 0.91 -10.96
N SER A 156 -5.30 0.22 -10.49
CA SER A 156 -6.66 0.75 -10.43
C SER A 156 -7.38 0.18 -9.22
N SER A 157 -8.41 0.88 -8.75
CA SER A 157 -9.28 0.39 -7.69
C SER A 157 -10.67 0.98 -7.85
N THR A 158 -11.68 0.25 -7.37
CA THR A 158 -13.05 0.76 -7.23
C THR A 158 -13.37 1.21 -5.80
N THR A 159 -12.45 0.96 -4.86
CA THR A 159 -12.63 1.17 -3.41
C THR A 159 -11.61 2.13 -2.81
N ILE A 160 -10.47 2.30 -3.49
CA ILE A 160 -9.39 3.21 -3.12
C ILE A 160 -9.36 4.34 -4.14
N ASP A 161 -9.36 5.59 -3.67
CA ASP A 161 -9.24 6.76 -4.53
C ASP A 161 -7.86 6.78 -5.24
N ASP A 162 -7.84 7.16 -6.52
CA ASP A 162 -6.64 7.17 -7.35
C ASP A 162 -5.50 8.02 -6.78
N THR A 163 -5.80 8.99 -5.91
CA THR A 163 -4.78 9.77 -5.22
C THR A 163 -3.95 8.92 -4.26
N PHE A 164 -4.48 7.84 -3.68
CA PHE A 164 -3.72 6.94 -2.81
C PHE A 164 -2.85 5.94 -3.57
N LEU A 165 -3.16 5.69 -4.85
CA LEU A 165 -2.41 4.73 -5.65
C LEU A 165 -0.95 5.18 -5.83
N PRO A 166 0.00 4.23 -5.93
CA PRO A 166 1.42 4.55 -6.10
C PRO A 166 1.67 5.33 -7.39
N SER A 167 2.51 6.37 -7.32
CA SER A 167 2.87 7.18 -8.48
C SER A 167 3.46 6.37 -9.64
N ALA A 168 4.12 5.25 -9.33
CA ALA A 168 4.73 4.36 -10.32
C ALA A 168 3.73 3.62 -11.21
N CYS A 169 2.44 3.57 -10.82
CA CYS A 169 1.42 2.83 -11.56
C CYS A 169 0.07 3.55 -11.63
N ARG A 170 -0.02 4.80 -11.19
CA ARG A 170 -1.26 5.56 -11.23
C ARG A 170 -1.76 5.72 -12.67
N PRO A 171 -3.08 5.71 -12.93
CA PRO A 171 -3.65 5.91 -14.26
C PRO A 171 -3.30 7.27 -14.89
#